data_AF-A0AAW2XNY9-F1
#
_entry.id   AF-A0AAW2XNY9-F1
#
_cell.length_a   1.000
_cell.length_b   1.000
_cell.length_c   1.000
_cell.angle_alpha   90.00
_cell.angle_beta   90.00
_cell.angle_gamma   90.00
#
_symmetry.space_group_name_H-M   'P 1'
#
loop_
_entity.id
_entity.type
_entity.pdbx_description
1 polymer ?
#
loop_
_entity_poly.entity_id
_entity_poly.type
_entity_poly.pdbx_seq_one_letter_code
_entity_poly.pdbx_strand_id
1 'polypeptide(L)'
;MSERCYDQVSQWASDLLPRDHTLPSNYYNTKKLIWDLGLPIEKIHACKSGCMLYWKDDIGLEYCKFCGDPRYKPTRDRNPQRKKSPYVVLRYLPLIPRLQRLYASPATAEHMT
;
A
#
# COMPACT_ATOMS: atom_id res chain seq x y z
N MET A 1 -7.22 -8.25 5.24
CA MET A 1 -8.33 -7.91 6.15
C MET A 1 -9.40 -7.18 5.36
N SER A 2 -10.66 -7.55 5.55
CA SER A 2 -11.79 -6.72 5.09
C SER A 2 -11.89 -5.46 5.95
N GLU A 3 -12.52 -4.41 5.43
CA GLU A 3 -12.74 -3.16 6.17
C GLU A 3 -13.52 -3.42 7.46
N ARG A 4 -14.59 -4.23 7.39
CA ARG A 4 -15.38 -4.64 8.57
C ARG A 4 -14.55 -5.33 9.66
N CYS A 5 -13.63 -6.21 9.28
CA CYS A 5 -12.75 -6.89 10.23
C CYS A 5 -11.79 -5.89 10.89
N TYR A 6 -11.28 -4.92 10.13
CA TYR A 6 -10.45 -3.85 10.68
C TYR A 6 -11.22 -2.98 11.67
N ASP A 7 -12.45 -2.60 11.34
CA ASP A 7 -13.31 -1.79 12.21
C ASP A 7 -13.57 -2.49 13.53
N GLN A 8 -13.91 -3.79 13.48
CA GLN A 8 -14.17 -4.58 14.68
C GLN A 8 -12.95 -4.71 15.59
N VAL A 9 -11.76 -4.91 15.02
CA VAL A 9 -10.50 -4.93 15.79
C VAL A 9 -10.17 -3.56 16.37
N SER A 10 -10.42 -2.49 15.61
CA SER A 10 -10.18 -1.12 16.07
C SER A 10 -11.07 -0.78 17.26
N GLN A 11 -12.34 -1.20 17.20
CA GLN A 11 -13.32 -0.98 18.25
C GLN A 11 -12.97 -1.76 19.53
N TRP A 12 -12.60 -3.04 19.38
CA TRP A 12 -12.06 -3.83 20.49
C TRP A 12 -10.80 -3.19 21.11
N ALA A 13 -9.89 -2.65 20.30
CA ALA A 13 -8.71 -1.96 20.79
C ALA A 13 -9.06 -0.66 21.53
N SER A 14 -10.06 0.10 21.05
CA SER A 14 -10.56 1.30 21.72
C SER A 14 -11.13 1.01 23.10
N ASP A 15 -11.80 -0.14 23.31
CA ASP A 15 -12.34 -0.53 24.61
C ASP A 15 -11.24 -0.80 25.67
N LEU A 16 -10.03 -1.13 25.22
CA LEU A 16 -8.87 -1.38 26.09
C LEU A 16 -8.06 -0.12 26.36
N LEU A 17 -8.23 0.92 25.56
CA LEU A 17 -7.46 2.15 25.64
C LEU A 17 -8.10 3.16 26.62
N PRO A 18 -7.31 4.11 27.15
CA PRO A 18 -7.84 5.25 27.91
C PRO A 18 -8.90 6.04 27.12
N ARG A 19 -9.79 6.74 27.84
CA ARG A 19 -10.92 7.46 27.22
C ARG A 19 -10.48 8.59 26.28
N ASP A 20 -9.27 9.10 26.45
CA ASP A 20 -8.63 10.20 25.71
C ASP A 20 -7.70 9.71 24.58
N HIS A 21 -7.85 8.47 24.12
CA HIS A 21 -7.04 7.95 23.02
C HIS A 21 -7.32 8.65 21.69
N THR A 22 -6.30 8.69 20.84
CA THR A 22 -6.35 9.26 19.48
C THR A 22 -6.44 8.20 18.37
N LEU A 23 -6.66 6.93 18.75
CA LEU A 23 -6.85 5.83 17.81
C LEU A 23 -8.08 6.10 16.91
N PRO A 24 -7.94 5.98 15.58
CA PRO A 24 -9.08 6.12 14.68
C PRO A 24 -10.07 4.96 14.86
N SER A 25 -11.36 5.26 14.83
CA SER A 25 -12.44 4.31 15.11
C SER A 25 -12.76 3.33 13.98
N ASN A 26 -12.31 3.60 12.75
CA ASN A 26 -12.61 2.77 11.59
C ASN A 26 -11.55 2.91 10.49
N TYR A 27 -11.62 2.00 9.52
CA TYR A 27 -10.69 1.90 8.41
C TYR A 27 -10.60 3.20 7.60
N TYR A 28 -11.73 3.87 7.36
CA TYR A 28 -11.77 5.11 6.60
C TYR A 28 -11.01 6.23 7.31
N ASN A 29 -11.26 6.44 8.60
CA ASN A 29 -10.58 7.44 9.43
C ASN A 29 -9.09 7.15 9.54
N THR A 30 -8.69 5.89 9.74
CA THR A 30 -7.27 5.51 9.69
C THR A 30 -6.65 5.82 8.34
N LYS A 31 -7.33 5.45 7.24
CA LYS A 31 -6.84 5.68 5.89
C LYS A 31 -6.69 7.17 5.58
N LYS A 32 -7.65 7.98 6.02
CA LYS A 32 -7.59 9.44 5.91
C LYS A 32 -6.43 10.02 6.72
N LEU A 33 -6.25 9.57 7.97
CA LEU A 33 -5.11 9.98 8.80
C LEU A 33 -3.77 9.64 8.15
N ILE A 34 -3.63 8.45 7.55
CA ILE A 34 -2.40 8.07 6.81
C ILE A 34 -2.16 9.01 5.62
N TRP A 35 -3.23 9.42 4.94
CA TRP A 35 -3.15 10.33 3.80
C TRP A 35 -2.77 11.75 4.21
N ASP A 36 -3.42 12.30 5.25
CA ASP A 36 -3.10 13.61 5.85
C ASP A 36 -1.68 13.58 6.45
N LEU A 37 -1.29 12.41 6.96
CA LEU A 37 0.05 11.94 7.24
C LEU A 37 1.06 12.28 6.14
N GLY A 38 0.68 12.25 4.87
CA GLY A 38 1.61 12.19 3.74
C GLY A 38 2.35 10.84 3.69
N LEU A 39 1.72 9.77 4.17
CA LEU A 39 2.23 8.39 4.16
C LEU A 39 1.49 7.50 3.15
N PRO A 40 1.21 7.94 1.90
CA PRO A 40 0.53 7.08 0.95
C PRO A 40 1.39 5.84 0.64
N ILE A 41 0.72 4.71 0.45
CA ILE A 41 1.33 3.46 0.00
C ILE A 41 0.85 3.21 -1.42
N GLU A 42 1.80 3.12 -2.35
CA GLU A 42 1.55 2.78 -3.73
C GLU A 42 1.78 1.28 -3.94
N LYS A 43 0.88 0.64 -4.68
CA LYS A 43 0.97 -0.79 -4.97
C LYS A 43 1.46 -0.96 -6.40
N ILE A 44 2.64 -1.54 -6.55
CA ILE A 44 3.29 -1.81 -7.83
C ILE A 44 3.29 -3.31 -8.04
N HIS A 45 2.84 -3.79 -9.20
CA HIS A 45 2.97 -5.21 -9.49
C HIS A 45 4.42 -5.49 -9.89
N ALA A 46 4.95 -6.64 -9.49
CA ALA A 46 6.28 -7.08 -9.87
C ALA A 46 6.24 -8.45 -10.56
N CYS A 47 7.26 -8.73 -11.36
CA CYS A 47 7.49 -10.07 -11.89
C CYS A 47 7.68 -11.06 -10.74
N LYS A 48 7.17 -12.28 -10.90
CA LYS A 48 7.34 -13.36 -9.92
C LYS A 48 8.82 -13.63 -9.61
N SER A 49 9.65 -13.59 -10.64
CA SER A 49 11.10 -13.80 -10.56
C SER A 49 11.89 -12.51 -10.27
N GLY A 50 11.21 -11.39 -9.98
CA GLY A 50 11.86 -10.13 -9.60
C GLY A 50 12.52 -9.34 -10.74
N CYS A 51 12.37 -9.78 -12.00
CA CYS A 51 13.11 -9.18 -13.13
C CYS A 51 12.67 -7.75 -13.49
N MET A 52 11.40 -7.39 -13.23
CA MET A 52 10.87 -6.06 -13.55
C MET A 52 9.67 -5.69 -12.70
N LEU A 53 9.38 -4.38 -12.69
CA LEU A 53 8.15 -3.81 -12.15
C LEU A 53 7.20 -3.46 -13.30
N TYR A 54 5.93 -3.75 -13.13
CA TYR A 54 4.87 -3.33 -14.06
C TYR A 54 4.46 -1.90 -13.70
N TRP A 55 5.27 -0.94 -14.14
CA TRP A 55 5.20 0.47 -13.74
C TRP A 55 5.41 1.39 -14.95
N LYS A 56 4.80 2.59 -14.93
CA LYS A 56 4.79 3.56 -16.04
C LYS A 56 4.40 2.88 -17.36
N ASP A 57 5.30 2.83 -18.33
CA ASP A 57 5.05 2.31 -19.68
C ASP A 57 4.72 0.81 -19.68
N ASP A 58 5.10 0.11 -18.61
CA ASP A 58 4.95 -1.34 -18.47
C ASP A 58 3.69 -1.76 -17.70
N ILE A 59 2.81 -0.81 -17.35
CA ILE A 59 1.57 -1.09 -16.62
C ILE A 59 0.62 -1.99 -17.41
N GLY A 60 0.64 -1.94 -18.75
CA GLY A 60 -0.25 -2.71 -19.61
C GLY A 60 0.19 -4.15 -19.85
N LEU A 61 1.42 -4.52 -19.44
CA LEU A 61 1.95 -5.84 -19.75
C LEU A 61 1.34 -6.92 -18.86
N GLU A 62 1.04 -8.05 -19.48
CA GLU A 62 0.60 -9.27 -18.80
C GLU A 62 1.73 -10.28 -18.61
N TYR A 63 2.86 -10.09 -19.30
CA TYR A 63 4.04 -10.96 -19.26
C TYR A 63 5.30 -10.14 -19.04
N CYS A 64 6.27 -10.73 -18.35
CA CYS A 64 7.57 -10.12 -18.12
C CYS A 64 8.38 -10.05 -19.43
N LYS A 65 8.97 -8.89 -19.72
CA LYS A 65 9.85 -8.70 -20.90
C LYS A 65 11.12 -9.54 -20.88
N PHE A 66 11.59 -9.92 -19.69
CA PHE A 66 12.89 -10.55 -19.50
C PHE A 66 12.81 -12.07 -19.37
N CYS A 67 11.85 -12.59 -18.60
CA CYS A 67 11.71 -14.03 -18.35
C CYS A 67 10.43 -14.65 -18.92
N GLY A 68 9.54 -13.85 -19.52
CA GLY A 68 8.26 -14.34 -20.04
C GLY A 68 7.24 -14.78 -18.97
N ASP A 69 7.56 -14.65 -17.69
CA ASP A 69 6.65 -15.06 -16.61
C ASP A 69 5.33 -14.26 -16.65
N PRO A 70 4.19 -14.91 -16.37
CA PRO A 70 2.92 -14.23 -16.28
C PRO A 70 2.86 -13.30 -15.06
N ARG A 71 2.22 -12.14 -15.23
CA ARG A 71 1.95 -11.18 -14.15
C ARG A 71 0.94 -11.69 -13.14
N TYR A 72 -0.09 -12.40 -13.61
CA TYR A 72 -1.26 -12.79 -12.83
C TYR A 72 -1.30 -14.30 -12.56
N LYS A 73 -1.81 -14.67 -11.39
CA LYS A 73 -2.06 -16.06 -11.02
C LYS A 73 -3.18 -16.64 -11.89
N PRO A 74 -3.11 -17.94 -12.27
CA PRO A 74 -4.18 -18.59 -13.01
C PRO A 74 -5.47 -18.59 -12.17
N THR A 75 -6.58 -18.16 -12.76
CA THR A 75 -7.90 -18.26 -12.16
C THR A 75 -8.60 -19.50 -12.69
N ARG A 76 -9.21 -20.29 -11.79
CA ARG A 76 -10.04 -21.45 -12.19
C ARG A 76 -11.40 -21.00 -12.76
N ASP A 77 -11.87 -19.84 -12.33
CA ASP A 77 -13.10 -19.25 -12.84
C ASP A 77 -12.86 -18.57 -14.19
N ARG A 78 -13.63 -19.00 -15.20
CA ARG A 78 -13.64 -18.41 -16.55
C ARG A 78 -14.39 -17.09 -16.63
N ASN A 79 -14.89 -16.56 -15.50
CA ASN A 79 -15.68 -15.34 -15.49
C ASN A 79 -14.77 -14.13 -15.83
N PRO A 80 -14.92 -13.51 -17.01
CA PRO A 80 -14.01 -12.47 -17.49
C PRO A 80 -14.07 -11.18 -16.65
N GLN A 81 -15.14 -10.98 -15.87
CA GLN A 81 -15.29 -9.82 -15.00
C GLN A 81 -14.52 -9.93 -13.67
N ARG A 82 -13.95 -11.10 -13.34
CA ARG A 82 -13.26 -11.27 -12.07
C ARG A 82 -11.90 -10.57 -12.09
N LYS A 83 -11.61 -9.83 -11.02
CA LYS A 83 -10.36 -9.07 -10.85
C LYS A 83 -9.16 -10.03 -10.86
N LYS A 84 -8.25 -9.87 -11.82
CA LYS A 84 -7.01 -10.68 -11.91
C LYS A 84 -6.11 -10.40 -10.70
N SER A 85 -5.57 -11.45 -10.10
CA SER A 85 -4.70 -11.35 -8.91
C SER A 85 -3.22 -11.48 -9.33
N PRO A 86 -2.37 -10.46 -9.11
CA PRO A 86 -0.96 -10.53 -9.48
C PRO A 86 -0.18 -11.54 -8.63
N TYR A 87 0.95 -12.04 -9.15
CA TYR A 87 1.85 -12.90 -8.36
C TYR A 87 2.50 -12.14 -7.21
N VAL A 88 3.08 -10.97 -7.50
CA VAL A 88 3.83 -10.15 -6.54
C VAL A 88 3.30 -8.71 -6.58
N VAL A 89 3.09 -8.15 -5.39
CA VAL A 89 2.74 -6.73 -5.19
C VAL A 89 3.78 -6.10 -4.29
N LEU A 90 4.61 -5.24 -4.86
CA LEU A 90 5.51 -4.35 -4.14
C LEU A 90 4.70 -3.19 -3.55
N ARG A 91 4.98 -2.84 -2.29
CA ARG A 91 4.43 -1.66 -1.64
C ARG A 91 5.49 -0.57 -1.66
N TYR A 92 5.37 0.36 -2.58
CA TYR A 92 6.24 1.51 -2.68
C TYR A 92 5.72 2.63 -1.79
N LEU A 93 6.64 3.33 -1.15
CA LEU A 93 6.31 4.45 -0.29
C LEU A 93 7.04 5.69 -0.84
N PRO A 94 6.31 6.65 -1.43
CA PRO A 94 6.91 7.74 -2.21
C PRO A 94 7.95 8.53 -1.42
N LEU A 95 9.13 8.73 -2.03
CA LEU A 95 10.25 9.40 -1.37
C LEU A 95 10.00 10.89 -1.15
N ILE A 96 9.45 11.58 -2.16
CA ILE A 96 9.25 13.04 -2.14
C ILE A 96 8.47 13.52 -0.92
N PRO A 97 7.24 13.05 -0.62
CA PRO A 97 6.48 13.55 0.53
C PRO A 97 7.14 13.21 1.87
N ARG A 98 8.00 12.19 1.91
CA ARG A 98 8.75 11.82 3.11
C ARG A 98 9.93 12.73 3.34
N LEU A 99 10.69 13.02 2.29
CA LEU A 99 11.78 13.99 2.35
C LEU A 99 11.25 15.36 2.76
N GLN A 100 10.14 15.82 2.15
CA GLN A 100 9.49 17.07 2.55
C GLN A 100 9.18 17.11 4.05
N ARG A 101 8.69 16.01 4.62
CA ARG A 101 8.42 15.93 6.07
C ARG A 101 9.69 15.94 6.92
N LEU A 102 10.73 15.23 6.49
CA LEU A 102 12.01 15.21 7.20
C LEU A 102 12.63 16.62 7.24
N TYR A 103 12.54 17.38 6.15
CA TYR A 103 12.99 18.77 6.11
C TYR A 103 12.06 19.75 6.84
N ALA A 104 10.78 19.43 7.00
CA ALA A 104 9.81 20.31 7.68
C ALA A 104 9.95 20.33 9.21
N SER A 105 10.57 19.31 9.80
CA SER A 105 10.79 19.22 11.25
C SER A 105 12.20 19.70 11.61
N PRO A 106 12.35 20.72 12.49
CA PRO A 106 13.67 21.23 12.87
C PRO A 106 14.60 20.13 13.43
N ALA A 107 14.06 19.26 14.28
CA ALA A 107 14.81 18.17 14.91
C ALA A 107 15.39 17.16 13.89
N THR A 108 14.74 16.98 12.74
CA THR A 108 15.23 16.09 11.68
C THR A 108 16.06 16.85 10.65
N ALA A 109 15.74 18.12 10.38
CA ALA A 109 16.42 18.95 9.39
C ALA A 109 17.90 19.19 9.74
N GLU A 110 18.24 19.32 11.03
CA GLU A 110 19.64 19.47 11.49
C GLU A 110 20.56 18.32 11.05
N HIS A 111 20.02 17.13 10.79
CA HIS A 111 20.77 15.96 10.35
C HIS A 111 20.77 15.76 8.82
N MET A 112 20.20 16.68 8.05
CA MET A 112 20.06 16.57 6.59
C MET A 112 21.00 17.49 5.79
N THR A 113 21.89 18.22 6.46
CA THR A 113 22.91 19.12 5.88
C THR A 113 24.31 18.61 6.12
#